data_AF-A0A6B2FKN4-F1
#
_entry.id   AF-A0A6B2FKN4-F1
#
_cell.length_a   1.000
_cell.length_b   1.000
_cell.length_c   1.000
_cell.angle_alpha   90.00
_cell.angle_beta   90.00
_cell.angle_gamma   90.00
#
_symmetry.space_group_name_H-M   'P 1'
#
loop_
_entity.id
_entity.type
_entity.pdbx_description
1 polymer ?
#
loop_
_entity_poly.entity_id
_entity_poly.type
_entity_poly.pdbx_seq_one_letter_code
_entity_poly.pdbx_strand_id
1 'polypeptide(L)'
;MRNTLTLLWHYLRAFLLIYACLYAGIALAALLPITIPGSIIGMLILFLLLSLQILPARWVKPGCHLLIRYMALLFVPVGVGVMQYYDLLSAQFGPIVVSCTVSTLVVLVVVSWSSHLIHGERKVVGQDEVNEK
;
A
#
# COMPACT_ATOMS: atom_id res chain seq x y z
N MET A 1 -3.99 37.01 -4.55
CA MET A 1 -3.95 36.53 -3.14
C MET A 1 -5.12 35.60 -2.76
N ARG A 2 -6.31 35.68 -3.38
CA ARG A 2 -7.44 34.77 -3.09
C ARG A 2 -7.23 33.30 -3.51
N ASN A 3 -6.41 33.02 -4.53
CA ASN A 3 -6.20 31.66 -5.04
C ASN A 3 -5.27 30.78 -4.17
N THR A 4 -4.31 31.37 -3.45
CA THR A 4 -3.43 30.57 -2.57
C THR A 4 -4.18 30.07 -1.34
N LEU A 5 -5.14 30.86 -0.83
CA LEU A 5 -5.98 30.50 0.30
C LEU A 5 -6.92 29.34 -0.02
N THR A 6 -7.52 29.35 -1.21
CA THR A 6 -8.37 28.23 -1.65
C THR A 6 -7.53 26.97 -1.87
N LEU A 7 -6.34 27.06 -2.47
CA LEU A 7 -5.45 25.90 -2.61
C LEU A 7 -5.07 25.31 -1.25
N LEU A 8 -4.67 26.14 -0.29
CA LEU A 8 -4.35 25.70 1.07
C LEU A 8 -5.52 24.93 1.69
N TRP A 9 -6.75 25.46 1.55
CA TRP A 9 -7.96 24.79 2.02
C TRP A 9 -8.17 23.41 1.37
N HIS A 10 -7.86 23.27 0.08
CA HIS A 10 -7.98 21.99 -0.63
C HIS A 10 -6.97 20.95 -0.13
N TYR A 11 -5.76 21.35 0.25
CA TYR A 11 -4.79 20.46 0.88
C TYR A 11 -5.22 20.10 2.31
N LEU A 12 -5.62 21.08 3.10
CA LEU A 12 -6.02 20.87 4.50
C LEU A 12 -7.19 19.88 4.61
N ARG A 13 -8.25 20.07 3.80
CA ARG A 13 -9.39 19.13 3.77
C ARG A 13 -8.96 17.72 3.35
N ALA A 14 -8.03 17.60 2.41
CA ALA A 14 -7.56 16.30 1.92
C ALA A 14 -6.82 15.55 3.01
N PHE A 15 -5.91 16.23 3.71
CA PHE A 15 -5.20 15.69 4.86
C PHE A 15 -6.16 15.28 5.97
N LEU A 16 -7.12 16.14 6.32
CA LEU A 16 -8.09 15.84 7.37
C LEU A 16 -8.91 14.59 7.05
N LEU A 17 -9.35 14.42 5.80
CA LEU A 17 -10.08 13.22 5.35
C LEU A 17 -9.22 11.94 5.44
N ILE A 18 -7.95 12.01 5.04
CA ILE A 18 -7.02 10.87 5.12
C ILE A 18 -6.81 10.48 6.60
N TYR A 19 -6.52 11.47 7.46
CA TYR A 19 -6.33 11.23 8.88
C TYR A 19 -7.61 10.75 9.57
N ALA A 20 -8.78 11.28 9.20
CA ALA A 20 -10.06 10.81 9.73
C ALA A 20 -10.29 9.32 9.42
N CYS A 21 -10.00 8.89 8.18
CA CYS A 21 -10.08 7.46 7.82
C CYS A 21 -9.07 6.61 8.58
N LEU A 22 -7.85 7.12 8.78
CA LEU A 22 -6.83 6.43 9.59
C LEU A 22 -7.28 6.25 11.04
N TYR A 23 -7.75 7.32 11.70
CA TYR A 23 -8.23 7.24 13.08
C TYR A 23 -9.48 6.37 13.21
N ALA A 24 -10.40 6.41 12.24
CA ALA A 24 -11.52 5.49 12.18
C ALA A 24 -11.05 4.02 12.07
N GLY A 25 -10.04 3.75 11.24
CA GLY A 25 -9.44 2.42 11.11
C GLY A 25 -8.73 1.95 12.38
N ILE A 26 -8.03 2.83 13.10
CA ILE A 26 -7.40 2.53 14.38
C ILE A 26 -8.45 2.25 15.46
N ALA A 27 -9.49 3.09 15.55
CA ALA A 27 -10.60 2.87 16.48
C ALA A 27 -11.27 1.53 16.18
N LEU A 28 -11.56 1.24 14.91
CA LEU A 28 -12.17 -0.02 14.52
C LEU A 28 -11.26 -1.21 14.84
N ALA A 29 -9.95 -1.13 14.56
CA ALA A 29 -8.98 -2.15 14.94
C ALA A 29 -8.91 -2.39 16.46
N ALA A 30 -9.13 -1.36 17.28
CA ALA A 30 -9.15 -1.50 18.73
C ALA A 30 -10.44 -2.17 19.25
N LEU A 31 -11.56 -2.06 18.51
CA LEU A 31 -12.82 -2.71 18.86
C LEU A 31 -12.90 -4.16 18.37
N LEU A 32 -12.26 -4.50 17.25
CA LEU A 32 -12.27 -5.88 16.75
C LEU A 32 -11.10 -6.70 17.32
N PRO A 33 -11.31 -7.98 17.66
CA PRO A 33 -10.26 -8.88 18.15
C PRO A 33 -9.29 -9.39 17.06
N ILE A 34 -9.16 -8.68 15.93
CA ILE A 34 -8.34 -9.11 14.79
C ILE A 34 -6.97 -8.42 14.78
N THR A 35 -5.92 -9.14 14.38
CA THR A 35 -4.52 -8.65 14.37
C THR A 35 -4.17 -7.74 13.19
N ILE A 36 -5.17 -7.11 12.56
CA ILE A 36 -4.94 -6.26 11.38
C ILE A 36 -4.56 -4.84 11.85
N PRO A 37 -3.43 -4.28 11.36
CA PRO A 37 -3.07 -2.90 11.65
C PRO A 37 -4.18 -1.92 11.26
N GLY A 38 -4.51 -1.00 12.16
CA GLY A 38 -5.55 0.01 11.92
C GLY A 38 -5.32 0.88 10.68
N SER A 39 -4.07 1.04 10.25
CA SER A 39 -3.72 1.72 8.99
C SER A 39 -4.26 0.99 7.74
N ILE A 40 -4.23 -0.34 7.72
CA ILE A 40 -4.79 -1.14 6.62
C ILE A 40 -6.32 -0.98 6.60
N ILE A 41 -6.95 -1.06 7.77
CA ILE A 41 -8.40 -0.85 7.89
C ILE A 41 -8.78 0.57 7.44
N GLY A 42 -8.01 1.58 7.84
CA GLY A 42 -8.23 2.97 7.40
C GLY A 42 -8.11 3.15 5.90
N MET A 43 -7.16 2.46 5.25
CA MET A 43 -7.05 2.43 3.78
C MET A 43 -8.28 1.77 3.12
N LEU A 44 -8.79 0.67 3.69
CA LEU A 44 -9.99 0.00 3.20
C LEU A 44 -11.24 0.88 3.36
N ILE A 45 -11.38 1.58 4.49
CA ILE A 45 -12.47 2.54 4.71
C ILE A 45 -12.42 3.65 3.65
N LEU A 46 -11.24 4.25 3.45
CA LEU A 46 -11.06 5.29 2.44
C LEU A 46 -11.39 4.76 1.03
N PHE A 47 -10.93 3.54 0.71
CA PHE A 47 -11.24 2.88 -0.55
C PHE A 47 -12.74 2.65 -0.74
N LEU A 48 -13.47 2.17 0.28
CA LEU A 48 -14.93 2.00 0.23
C LEU A 48 -15.64 3.34 0.01
N LEU A 49 -15.25 4.39 0.75
CA LEU A 49 -15.84 5.72 0.60
C LEU A 49 -15.65 6.30 -0.81
N LEU A 50 -14.49 6.05 -1.42
CA LEU A 50 -14.21 6.42 -2.81
C LEU A 50 -15.00 5.54 -3.80
N SER A 51 -15.05 4.22 -3.56
CA SER A 51 -15.75 3.26 -4.43
C SER A 51 -17.26 3.48 -4.45
N LEU A 52 -17.85 3.86 -3.32
CA LEU A 52 -19.27 4.20 -3.19
C LEU A 52 -19.58 5.61 -3.71
N GLN A 53 -18.58 6.35 -4.21
CA GLN A 53 -18.65 7.75 -4.64
C GLN A 53 -19.19 8.74 -3.60
N ILE A 54 -19.29 8.34 -2.33
CA ILE A 54 -19.63 9.21 -1.20
C ILE A 54 -18.57 10.31 -1.09
N LEU A 55 -17.30 9.95 -1.29
CA LEU A 55 -16.18 10.87 -1.26
C LEU A 55 -15.60 11.07 -2.68
N PRO A 56 -15.76 12.24 -3.31
CA PRO A 56 -15.24 12.48 -4.64
C PRO A 56 -13.70 12.48 -4.61
N ALA A 57 -13.06 11.67 -5.47
CA ALA A 57 -11.60 11.54 -5.49
C ALA A 57 -10.84 12.88 -5.59
N ARG A 58 -11.44 13.90 -6.24
CA ARG A 58 -10.87 15.26 -6.34
C ARG A 58 -10.64 15.95 -4.98
N TRP A 59 -11.29 15.49 -3.91
CA TRP A 59 -11.15 16.06 -2.57
C TRP A 59 -9.88 15.57 -1.88
N VAL A 60 -9.48 14.33 -2.12
CA VAL A 60 -8.37 13.66 -1.43
C VAL A 60 -7.09 13.66 -2.27
N LYS A 61 -7.23 13.67 -3.61
CA LYS A 61 -6.11 13.71 -4.57
C LYS A 61 -4.95 14.66 -4.23
N PRO A 62 -5.17 15.96 -3.91
CA PRO A 62 -4.06 16.87 -3.65
C PRO A 62 -3.25 16.48 -2.41
N GLY A 63 -3.91 16.00 -1.35
CA GLY A 63 -3.24 15.47 -0.16
C GLY A 63 -2.43 14.22 -0.49
N CYS A 64 -3.06 13.19 -1.06
CA CYS A 64 -2.38 11.95 -1.44
C CYS A 64 -1.15 12.19 -2.32
N HIS A 65 -1.25 13.06 -3.33
CA HIS A 65 -0.13 13.36 -4.21
C HIS A 65 1.08 13.93 -3.46
N LEU A 66 0.84 14.80 -2.48
CA LEU A 66 1.90 15.37 -1.64
C LEU A 66 2.56 14.29 -0.76
N LEU A 67 1.77 13.46 -0.07
CA LEU A 67 2.30 12.38 0.77
C LEU A 67 3.13 11.38 -0.05
N ILE A 68 2.62 10.97 -1.22
CA ILE A 68 3.32 10.02 -2.10
C ILE A 68 4.60 10.65 -2.65
N ARG A 69 4.56 11.92 -3.06
CA ARG A 69 5.74 12.65 -3.57
C ARG A 69 6.87 12.72 -2.56
N TYR A 70 6.55 12.89 -1.28
CA TYR A 70 7.53 12.97 -0.18
C TYR A 70 7.64 11.67 0.64
N MET A 71 7.11 10.56 0.13
CA MET A 71 7.09 9.26 0.84
C MET A 71 8.48 8.81 1.29
N ALA A 72 9.50 8.98 0.44
CA ALA A 72 10.89 8.66 0.79
C ALA A 72 11.39 9.47 2.00
N LEU A 73 11.04 10.76 2.09
CA LEU A 73 11.40 11.62 3.22
C LEU A 73 10.66 11.17 4.49
N LEU A 74 9.38 10.83 4.37
CA LEU A 74 8.57 10.33 5.50
C LEU A 74 9.07 8.98 6.07
N PHE A 75 9.84 8.21 5.31
CA PHE A 75 10.49 7.00 5.83
C PHE A 75 11.77 7.25 6.61
N VAL A 76 12.42 8.42 6.45
CA VAL A 76 13.67 8.72 7.18
C VAL A 76 13.47 8.65 8.70
N PRO A 77 12.44 9.29 9.31
CA PRO A 77 12.20 9.19 10.75
C PRO A 77 11.93 7.76 11.21
N VAL A 78 11.21 6.97 10.40
CA VAL A 78 10.91 5.57 10.69
C VAL A 78 12.21 4.75 10.70
N GLY A 79 13.08 4.96 9.71
CA GLY A 79 14.39 4.30 9.64
C GLY A 79 15.32 4.68 10.80
N VAL A 80 15.36 5.95 11.19
CA VAL A 80 16.13 6.41 12.36
C VAL A 80 15.60 5.77 13.65
N GLY A 81 14.29 5.59 13.79
CA GLY A 81 13.71 4.85 14.92
C GLY A 81 14.18 3.40 14.99
N VAL A 82 14.32 2.73 13.84
CA VAL A 82 14.85 1.35 13.79
C VAL A 82 16.32 1.30 14.21
N MET A 83 17.12 2.35 13.97
CA MET A 83 18.52 2.41 14.39
C MET A 83 18.71 2.35 15.91
N GLN A 84 17.66 2.63 16.71
CA GLN A 84 17.72 2.41 18.16
C GLN A 84 17.91 0.94 18.55
N TYR A 85 17.63 0.00 17.63
CA TYR A 85 17.79 -1.45 17.80
C TYR A 85 18.94 -2.02 16.96
N TYR A 86 19.91 -1.18 16.58
CA TYR A 86 20.99 -1.56 15.66
C TYR A 86 21.77 -2.81 16.11
N ASP A 87 22.10 -2.92 17.40
CA ASP A 87 22.84 -4.08 17.93
C ASP A 87 22.06 -5.39 17.74
N LEU A 88 20.75 -5.38 17.96
CA LEU A 88 19.89 -6.54 17.74
C LEU A 88 19.76 -6.88 16.25
N LEU A 89 19.60 -5.86 15.40
CA LEU A 89 19.52 -6.03 13.95
C LEU A 89 20.82 -6.61 13.37
N SER A 90 21.98 -6.14 13.83
CA SER A 90 23.28 -6.63 13.37
C SER A 90 23.53 -8.07 13.82
N ALA A 91 23.16 -8.42 15.05
CA ALA A 91 23.25 -9.80 15.56
C ALA A 91 22.34 -10.78 14.80
N GLN A 92 21.16 -10.33 14.36
CA GLN A 92 20.17 -11.15 13.65
C GLN A 92 20.13 -10.91 12.13
N PHE A 93 21.13 -10.22 11.58
CA PHE A 93 21.13 -9.83 10.17
C PHE A 93 21.03 -11.04 9.23
N GLY A 94 21.79 -12.11 9.51
CA GLY A 94 21.76 -13.35 8.73
C GLY A 94 20.36 -13.98 8.66
N PRO A 95 19.75 -14.33 9.80
CA PRO A 95 18.39 -14.86 9.84
C PRO A 95 17.34 -13.96 9.17
N ILE A 96 17.43 -12.63 9.32
CA ILE A 96 16.51 -11.68 8.69
C ILE A 96 16.63 -11.75 7.17
N VAL A 97 17.84 -11.66 6.61
CA VAL A 97 18.05 -11.67 5.16
C VAL A 97 17.64 -13.01 4.55
N VAL A 98 18.01 -14.12 5.19
CA VAL A 98 17.65 -15.47 4.71
C VAL A 98 16.14 -15.68 4.75
N SER A 99 15.48 -15.33 5.85
CA SER A 99 14.02 -15.50 5.96
C SER A 99 13.26 -14.62 4.96
N CYS A 100 13.65 -13.37 4.77
CA CYS A 100 13.06 -12.48 3.75
C CYS A 100 13.27 -13.01 2.33
N THR A 101 14.47 -13.47 2.00
CA THR A 101 14.78 -13.98 0.65
C THR A 101 14.02 -15.28 0.38
N VAL A 102 14.09 -16.24 1.28
CA VAL A 102 13.41 -17.54 1.13
C VAL A 102 11.90 -17.36 1.09
N SER A 103 11.31 -16.56 1.99
CA SER A 103 9.87 -16.30 1.98
C SER A 103 9.42 -15.64 0.69
N THR A 104 10.19 -14.68 0.17
CA THR A 104 9.88 -14.03 -1.11
C THR A 104 9.91 -15.03 -2.26
N LEU A 105 10.95 -15.87 -2.35
CA LEU A 105 11.06 -16.89 -3.38
C LEU A 105 9.91 -17.91 -3.30
N VAL A 106 9.58 -18.38 -2.09
CA VAL A 106 8.48 -19.30 -1.86
C VAL A 106 7.15 -18.67 -2.29
N VAL A 107 6.86 -17.43 -1.90
CA VAL A 107 5.65 -16.71 -2.32
C VAL A 107 5.60 -16.58 -3.84
N LEU A 108 6.70 -16.22 -4.50
CA LEU A 108 6.75 -16.11 -5.95
C LEU A 108 6.48 -17.44 -6.65
N VAL A 109 7.08 -18.55 -6.18
CA VAL A 109 6.85 -19.89 -6.74
C VAL A 109 5.40 -20.32 -6.53
N VAL A 110 4.85 -20.16 -5.33
CA VAL A 110 3.47 -20.55 -5.01
C VAL A 110 2.46 -19.73 -5.81
N VAL A 111 2.65 -18.42 -5.93
CA VAL A 111 1.79 -17.54 -6.74
C VAL A 111 1.91 -17.88 -8.21
N SER A 112 3.12 -18.15 -8.72
CA SER A 112 3.34 -18.54 -10.12
C SER A 112 2.67 -19.88 -10.43
N TRP A 113 2.81 -20.85 -9.54
CA TRP A 113 2.18 -22.17 -9.67
C TRP A 113 0.65 -22.07 -9.62
N SER A 114 0.12 -21.33 -8.64
CA SER A 114 -1.33 -21.12 -8.50
C SER A 114 -1.90 -20.40 -9.72
N SER A 115 -1.18 -19.39 -10.23
CA SER A 115 -1.56 -18.68 -11.45
C SER A 115 -1.53 -19.60 -12.68
N HIS A 116 -0.49 -20.45 -12.80
CA HIS A 116 -0.38 -21.41 -13.88
C HIS A 116 -1.47 -22.49 -13.82
N LEU A 117 -1.89 -22.93 -12.64
CA LEU A 117 -3.00 -23.87 -12.51
C LEU A 117 -4.35 -23.25 -12.89
N ILE A 118 -4.55 -21.96 -12.59
CA ILE A 118 -5.79 -21.23 -12.91
C ILE A 118 -5.83 -20.78 -14.39
N HIS A 119 -4.67 -20.48 -15.01
CA HIS A 119 -4.57 -19.97 -16.38
C HIS A 119 -3.98 -20.97 -17.40
N GLY A 120 -3.55 -22.14 -16.96
CA GLY A 120 -2.98 -23.20 -17.78
C GLY A 120 -4.05 -23.94 -18.57
N GLU A 121 -4.64 -23.24 -19.54
CA GLU A 121 -5.20 -23.71 -20.83
C GLU A 121 -5.84 -22.52 -21.57
N ARG A 122 -5.07 -21.47 -21.86
CA ARG A 122 -5.39 -20.61 -23.02
C ARG A 122 -4.25 -20.67 -24.01
N LYS A 123 -4.38 -21.59 -24.98
CA LYS A 123 -3.67 -21.50 -26.26
C LYS A 123 -3.89 -20.08 -26.77
N VAL A 124 -2.80 -19.33 -26.94
CA VAL A 124 -2.84 -18.02 -27.61
C VAL A 124 -3.28 -18.31 -29.04
N VAL A 125 -4.54 -17.99 -29.35
CA VAL A 125 -5.11 -18.14 -30.70
C VAL A 125 -4.28 -17.26 -31.65
N GLY A 126 -3.48 -17.89 -32.52
CA GLY A 126 -2.72 -17.17 -33.56
C GLY A 126 -1.36 -17.74 -33.97
N GLN A 127 -0.90 -18.88 -33.46
CA GLN A 127 0.46 -19.38 -33.79
C GLN A 127 0.52 -20.37 -34.98
N ASP A 128 -0.62 -20.76 -35.57
CA ASP A 128 -0.65 -21.71 -36.69
C ASP A 128 -0.53 -21.06 -38.08
N GLU A 129 -0.67 -19.74 -38.23
CA GLU A 129 -0.66 -19.09 -39.56
C GLU A 129 0.73 -18.68 -40.09
N VAL A 130 1.80 -18.86 -39.31
CA VAL A 130 3.16 -18.45 -39.72
C VAL A 130 3.98 -19.62 -40.27
N ASN A 131 3.54 -20.87 -40.09
CA ASN A 131 4.28 -22.06 -40.56
C ASN A 131 3.87 -22.53 -41.97
N GLU A 132 3.01 -21.79 -42.68
CA GLU A 132 2.58 -22.10 -44.04
C GLU A 132 2.82 -20.91 -45.01
N LYS A 133 4.04 -20.37 -45.00
CA LYS A 133 4.60 -19.56 -46.10
C LYS A 133 6.09 -19.85 -46.25
#